data_AF-X1CXI2-F1
#
_entry.id   AF-X1CXI2-F1
#
_cell.length_a   1.000
_cell.length_b   1.000
_cell.length_c   1.000
_cell.angle_alpha   90.00
_cell.angle_beta   90.00
_cell.angle_gamma   90.00
#
_symmetry.space_group_name_H-M   'P 1'
#
loop_
_entity.id
_entity.type
_entity.pdbx_description
1 polymer ?
#
loop_
_entity_poly.entity_id
_entity_poly.type
_entity_poly.pdbx_seq_one_letter_code
_entity_poly.pdbx_strand_id
1 'polypeptide(L)'
;PGVIADNVGDNVGDINGMGADTYQSFTDTTIASLIIGSIVAVQGLRGTILGDKAIIFPLIVVATGIISSIVGIYTIKILLKYKIPIMKNILLIGFLTSWILLVIGVFIFAKFYLNYMGAFYSTVAGLTAGVLIGFSTNYYTIKRPIRIISDSAITGPAVSFNGSPTVSPITLAL
;
A
#
# COMPACT_ATOMS: atom_id res chain seq x y z
N PRO A 1 -8.01 14.56 32.92
CA PRO A 1 -7.33 15.77 32.38
C PRO A 1 -6.50 15.54 31.08
N GLY A 2 -6.32 14.31 30.59
CA GLY A 2 -5.52 14.03 29.38
C GLY A 2 -6.28 13.95 28.05
N VAL A 3 -7.62 13.91 28.07
CA VAL A 3 -8.44 13.65 26.85
C VAL A 3 -8.26 14.69 25.73
N ILE A 4 -7.94 15.94 26.08
CA ILE A 4 -7.68 16.99 25.08
C ILE A 4 -6.30 16.78 24.44
N ALA A 5 -5.29 16.40 25.23
CA ALA A 5 -3.95 16.13 24.74
C ALA A 5 -3.92 14.84 23.89
N ASP A 6 -4.72 13.84 24.26
CA ASP A 6 -4.89 12.59 23.52
C ASP A 6 -5.52 12.84 22.14
N ASN A 7 -6.64 13.56 22.08
CA ASN A 7 -7.29 13.92 20.81
C ASN A 7 -6.41 14.81 19.91
N VAL A 8 -5.59 15.69 20.49
CA VAL A 8 -4.60 16.47 19.71
C VAL A 8 -3.46 15.55 19.25
N GLY A 9 -3.03 14.62 20.11
CA GLY A 9 -2.04 13.59 19.82
C GLY A 9 -2.44 12.71 18.64
N ASP A 10 -3.67 12.20 18.61
CA ASP A 10 -4.18 11.36 17.51
C ASP A 10 -4.14 12.11 16.16
N ASN A 11 -4.50 13.39 16.15
CA ASN A 11 -4.44 14.19 14.93
C ASN A 11 -2.99 14.49 14.49
N VAL A 12 -2.10 14.78 15.43
CA VAL A 12 -0.71 15.14 15.11
C VAL A 12 0.13 13.91 14.78
N GLY A 13 -0.05 12.82 15.50
CA GLY A 13 0.67 11.57 15.29
C GLY A 13 0.11 10.77 14.12
N ASP A 14 -1.15 10.36 14.22
CA ASP A 14 -1.70 9.37 13.30
C ASP A 14 -2.06 9.97 11.93
N ILE A 15 -2.49 11.24 11.88
CA ILE A 15 -2.84 11.88 10.60
C ILE A 15 -1.61 12.53 9.97
N ASN A 16 -0.93 13.44 10.69
CA ASN A 16 0.19 14.18 10.09
C ASN A 16 1.45 13.29 9.96
N GLY A 17 1.73 12.45 10.95
CA GLY A 17 2.89 11.55 10.92
C GLY A 17 2.74 10.49 9.83
N MET A 18 1.64 9.74 9.80
CA MET A 18 1.41 8.71 8.78
C MET A 18 1.36 9.31 7.37
N GLY A 19 0.76 10.51 7.23
CA GLY A 19 0.70 11.23 5.96
C GLY A 19 2.08 11.63 5.44
N ALA A 20 2.95 12.17 6.30
CA ALA A 20 4.32 12.56 5.95
C ALA A 20 5.18 11.35 5.57
N ASP A 21 5.09 10.25 6.34
CA ASP A 21 5.83 9.01 6.07
C ASP A 21 5.44 8.39 4.72
N THR A 22 4.14 8.33 4.45
CA THR A 22 3.63 7.81 3.16
C THR A 22 4.04 8.72 2.00
N TYR A 23 4.04 10.04 2.19
CA TYR A 23 4.48 10.99 1.16
C TYR A 23 5.96 10.83 0.84
N GLN A 24 6.82 10.76 1.86
CA GLN A 24 8.26 10.59 1.67
C GLN A 24 8.57 9.29 0.93
N SER A 25 7.99 8.16 1.37
CA SER A 25 8.19 6.87 0.70
C SER A 25 7.70 6.89 -0.76
N PHE A 26 6.62 7.62 -1.05
CA PHE A 26 6.11 7.79 -2.41
C PHE A 26 7.03 8.65 -3.29
N THR A 27 7.58 9.76 -2.77
CA THR A 27 8.53 10.59 -3.51
C THR A 27 9.85 9.86 -3.78
N ASP A 28 10.37 9.16 -2.77
CA ASP A 28 11.65 8.46 -2.86
C ASP A 28 11.59 7.31 -3.88
N THR A 29 10.52 6.51 -3.86
CA THR A 29 10.31 5.43 -4.82
C THR A 29 10.09 5.95 -6.25
N THR A 30 9.40 7.08 -6.41
CA THR A 30 9.20 7.71 -7.72
C THR A 30 10.52 8.22 -8.30
N ILE A 31 11.33 8.92 -7.49
CA ILE A 31 12.64 9.44 -7.91
C ILE A 31 13.61 8.29 -8.22
N ALA A 32 13.65 7.25 -7.37
CA ALA A 32 14.48 6.07 -7.62
C ALA A 32 14.12 5.39 -8.96
N SER A 33 12.81 5.27 -9.25
CA SER A 33 12.32 4.71 -10.50
C SER A 33 12.73 5.54 -11.72
N LEU A 34 12.73 6.87 -11.61
CA LEU A 34 13.18 7.78 -12.65
C LEU A 34 14.68 7.66 -12.93
N ILE A 35 15.50 7.54 -11.87
CA ILE A 35 16.95 7.34 -11.98
C ILE A 35 17.25 6.02 -12.68
N ILE A 36 16.57 4.94 -12.30
CA ILE A 36 16.72 3.64 -12.98
C ILE A 36 16.28 3.76 -14.44
N GLY A 37 15.16 4.45 -14.71
CA GLY A 37 14.68 4.72 -16.06
C GLY A 37 15.69 5.47 -16.92
N SER A 38 16.41 6.45 -16.36
CA SER A 38 17.42 7.23 -17.10
C SER A 38 18.68 6.42 -17.40
N ILE A 39 19.12 5.59 -16.46
CA ILE A 39 20.23 4.65 -16.69
C ILE A 39 19.87 3.67 -17.81
N VAL A 40 18.65 3.13 -17.80
CA VAL A 40 18.15 2.21 -18.84
C VAL A 40 17.98 2.90 -20.20
N ALA A 41 17.61 4.18 -20.22
CA ALA A 41 17.51 4.95 -21.45
C ALA A 41 18.89 5.12 -22.13
N VAL A 42 19.95 5.32 -21.34
CA VAL A 42 21.33 5.55 -21.84
C VAL A 42 22.06 4.24 -22.16
N GLN A 43 21.99 3.25 -21.27
CA GLN A 43 22.75 1.99 -21.42
C GLN A 43 22.00 0.91 -22.21
N GLY A 44 20.69 1.07 -22.39
CA GLY A 44 19.81 0.05 -22.96
C GLY A 44 19.62 -1.15 -22.05
N LEU A 45 18.54 -1.90 -22.25
CA LEU A 45 18.30 -3.16 -21.55
C LEU A 45 18.34 -4.30 -22.57
N ARG A 46 19.30 -5.22 -22.43
CA ARG A 46 19.37 -6.49 -23.19
C ARG A 46 19.18 -6.32 -24.72
N GLY A 47 19.80 -5.29 -25.31
CA GLY A 47 19.73 -5.03 -26.77
C GLY A 47 18.50 -4.27 -27.26
N THR A 48 17.57 -3.89 -26.37
CA THR A 48 16.46 -2.98 -26.69
C THR A 48 16.73 -1.59 -26.13
N ILE A 49 16.81 -0.60 -27.04
CA ILE A 49 16.87 0.81 -26.68
C ILE A 49 15.44 1.25 -26.41
N LEU A 50 15.05 1.26 -25.14
CA LEU A 50 13.76 1.79 -24.69
C LEU A 50 13.70 3.32 -24.85
N GLY A 51 14.87 3.97 -24.91
CA GLY A 51 15.02 5.42 -25.06
C GLY A 51 14.33 6.19 -23.93
N ASP A 52 13.92 7.42 -24.21
CA ASP A 52 13.29 8.33 -23.23
C ASP A 52 11.98 7.79 -22.64
N LYS A 53 11.37 6.79 -23.31
CA LYS A 53 10.14 6.14 -22.82
C LYS A 53 10.35 5.44 -21.47
N ALA A 54 11.58 4.96 -21.19
CA ALA A 54 11.91 4.33 -19.91
C ALA A 54 11.85 5.32 -18.73
N ILE A 55 12.14 6.60 -18.96
CA ILE A 55 12.07 7.67 -17.95
C ILE A 55 10.61 8.09 -17.72
N ILE A 56 9.83 8.18 -18.80
CA ILE A 56 8.44 8.66 -18.72
C ILE A 56 7.51 7.59 -18.12
N PHE A 57 7.83 6.31 -18.27
CA PHE A 57 6.96 5.22 -17.82
C PHE A 57 6.63 5.24 -16.31
N PRO A 58 7.60 5.37 -15.38
CA PRO A 58 7.30 5.56 -13.96
C PRO A 58 6.31 6.70 -13.67
N LEU A 59 6.41 7.83 -14.39
CA LEU A 59 5.48 8.96 -14.23
C LEU A 59 4.06 8.61 -14.67
N ILE A 60 3.92 7.85 -15.76
CA ILE A 60 2.62 7.36 -16.24
C ILE A 60 2.02 6.39 -15.22
N VAL A 61 2.82 5.48 -14.65
CA VAL A 61 2.35 4.55 -13.59
C VAL A 61 1.85 5.33 -12.37
N VAL A 62 2.58 6.36 -11.94
CA VAL A 62 2.15 7.24 -10.84
C VAL A 62 0.85 7.97 -11.17
N ALA A 63 0.76 8.58 -12.35
CA ALA A 63 -0.45 9.31 -12.78
C ALA A 63 -1.68 8.41 -12.86
N THR A 64 -1.53 7.21 -13.43
CA THR A 64 -2.61 6.21 -13.48
C THR A 64 -3.00 5.72 -12.10
N GLY A 65 -2.03 5.58 -11.18
CA GLY A 65 -2.29 5.27 -9.79
C GLY A 65 -3.14 6.31 -9.07
N ILE A 66 -2.86 7.60 -9.28
CA ILE A 66 -3.66 8.70 -8.71
C ILE A 66 -5.10 8.64 -9.23
N ILE A 67 -5.28 8.47 -10.55
CA ILE A 67 -6.61 8.36 -11.16
C ILE A 67 -7.36 7.15 -10.60
N SER A 68 -6.69 6.00 -10.49
CA SER A 68 -7.26 4.78 -9.95
C SER A 68 -7.70 4.94 -8.48
N SER A 69 -6.90 5.62 -7.66
CA SER A 69 -7.23 5.92 -6.26
C SER A 69 -8.45 6.84 -6.14
N ILE A 70 -8.57 7.85 -7.00
CA ILE A 70 -9.76 8.71 -7.04
C ILE A 70 -11.02 7.87 -7.30
N VAL A 71 -10.97 6.97 -8.29
CA VAL A 71 -12.11 6.09 -8.60
C VAL A 71 -12.45 5.16 -7.43
N GLY A 72 -11.45 4.59 -6.75
CA GLY A 72 -11.67 3.77 -5.55
C GLY A 72 -12.33 4.52 -4.41
N ILE A 73 -11.90 5.76 -4.15
CA ILE A 73 -12.50 6.63 -3.12
C ILE A 73 -13.96 6.94 -3.47
N TYR A 74 -14.27 7.26 -4.74
CA TYR A 74 -15.65 7.47 -5.17
C TYR A 74 -16.50 6.21 -5.00
N THR A 75 -15.93 5.05 -5.32
CA THR A 75 -16.59 3.75 -5.11
C THR A 75 -16.96 3.59 -3.62
N ILE A 76 -16.01 3.82 -2.70
CA ILE A 76 -16.28 3.77 -1.25
C ILE A 76 -17.40 4.75 -0.86
N LYS A 77 -17.34 6.00 -1.33
CA LYS A 77 -18.37 7.02 -1.03
C LYS A 77 -19.76 6.57 -1.46
N ILE A 78 -19.87 5.92 -2.63
CA ILE A 78 -21.14 5.37 -3.13
C ILE A 78 -21.60 4.22 -2.24
N LEU A 79 -20.72 3.26 -1.91
CA LEU A 79 -21.08 2.12 -1.03
C LEU A 79 -21.54 2.58 0.37
N LEU A 80 -20.91 3.60 0.94
CA LEU A 80 -21.31 4.18 2.23
C LEU A 80 -22.72 4.80 2.17
N LYS A 81 -23.08 5.44 1.04
CA LYS A 81 -24.42 6.01 0.83
C LYS A 81 -25.52 4.95 0.86
N TYR A 82 -25.24 3.73 0.40
CA TYR A 82 -26.19 2.61 0.41
C TYR A 82 -26.26 1.84 1.75
N LYS A 83 -25.64 2.36 2.83
CA LYS A 83 -25.70 1.80 4.20
C LYS A 83 -25.39 0.30 4.29
N ILE A 84 -24.42 -0.19 3.50
CA ILE A 84 -23.94 -1.57 3.64
C ILE A 84 -23.21 -1.68 5.00
N PRO A 85 -23.64 -2.54 5.94
CA PRO A 85 -23.27 -2.44 7.36
C PRO A 85 -21.86 -2.98 7.70
N ILE A 86 -20.97 -3.18 6.73
CA ILE A 86 -19.64 -3.77 6.97
C ILE A 86 -18.52 -2.77 6.61
N MET A 87 -18.18 -1.90 7.55
CA MET A 87 -17.18 -0.84 7.37
C MET A 87 -15.80 -1.37 6.95
N LYS A 88 -15.38 -2.52 7.50
CA LYS A 88 -14.10 -3.19 7.16
C LYS A 88 -14.06 -3.71 5.72
N ASN A 89 -15.18 -4.21 5.21
CA ASN A 89 -15.23 -4.75 3.85
C ASN A 89 -15.30 -3.64 2.80
N ILE A 90 -15.89 -2.49 3.14
CA ILE A 90 -16.02 -1.36 2.22
C ILE A 90 -14.64 -0.77 1.87
N LEU A 91 -13.77 -0.57 2.86
CA LEU A 91 -12.41 -0.08 2.61
C LEU A 91 -11.62 -1.06 1.73
N LEU A 92 -11.76 -2.36 2.01
CA LEU A 92 -11.11 -3.41 1.23
C LEU A 92 -11.62 -3.46 -0.22
N ILE A 93 -12.92 -3.26 -0.42
CA ILE A 93 -13.52 -3.16 -1.76
C ILE A 93 -12.92 -1.98 -2.53
N GLY A 94 -12.85 -0.79 -1.94
CA GLY A 94 -12.26 0.38 -2.60
C GLY A 94 -10.77 0.21 -2.90
N PHE A 95 -10.04 -0.44 -2.00
CA PHE A 95 -8.64 -0.78 -2.21
C PHE A 95 -8.48 -1.77 -3.38
N LEU A 96 -9.27 -2.84 -3.41
CA LEU A 96 -9.24 -3.82 -4.50
C LEU A 96 -9.65 -3.22 -5.84
N THR A 97 -10.66 -2.33 -5.87
CA THR A 97 -11.05 -1.66 -7.12
C THR A 97 -9.92 -0.80 -7.65
N SER A 98 -9.28 0.02 -6.82
CA SER A 98 -8.09 0.80 -7.21
C SER A 98 -6.93 -0.09 -7.65
N TRP A 99 -6.71 -1.23 -6.99
CA TRP A 99 -5.66 -2.17 -7.37
C TRP A 99 -5.90 -2.76 -8.77
N ILE A 100 -7.13 -3.24 -9.04
CA ILE A 100 -7.51 -3.82 -10.35
C ILE A 100 -7.37 -2.78 -11.47
N LEU A 101 -7.89 -1.56 -11.25
CA LEU A 101 -7.81 -0.46 -12.22
C LEU A 101 -6.36 -0.09 -12.54
N LEU A 102 -5.49 -0.07 -11.54
CA LEU A 102 -4.08 0.24 -11.73
C LEU A 102 -3.38 -0.88 -12.53
N VAL A 103 -3.61 -2.15 -12.20
CA VAL A 103 -3.03 -3.28 -12.95
C VAL A 103 -3.44 -3.24 -14.43
N ILE A 104 -4.71 -2.93 -14.72
CA ILE A 104 -5.20 -2.76 -16.09
C ILE A 104 -4.51 -1.59 -16.79
N GLY A 105 -4.39 -0.44 -16.10
CA GLY A 105 -3.68 0.73 -16.62
C GLY A 105 -2.23 0.41 -16.98
N VAL A 106 -1.48 -0.19 -16.05
CA VAL A 106 -0.08 -0.57 -16.26
C VAL A 106 0.06 -1.59 -17.38
N PHE A 107 -0.86 -2.54 -17.53
CA PHE A 107 -0.88 -3.49 -18.65
C PHE A 107 -0.95 -2.78 -20.00
N ILE A 108 -1.87 -1.82 -20.14
CA ILE A 108 -2.04 -1.02 -21.37
C ILE A 108 -0.75 -0.27 -21.68
N PHE A 109 -0.19 0.46 -20.72
CA PHE A 109 1.02 1.25 -20.96
C PHE A 109 2.27 0.38 -21.19
N ALA A 110 2.42 -0.74 -20.49
CA ALA A 110 3.55 -1.63 -20.72
C ALA A 110 3.51 -2.27 -22.12
N LYS A 111 2.32 -2.63 -22.62
CA LYS A 111 2.15 -3.24 -23.94
C LYS A 111 2.23 -2.23 -25.09
N PHE A 112 1.53 -1.11 -24.98
CA PHE A 112 1.43 -0.15 -26.09
C PHE A 112 2.51 0.93 -26.08
N TYR A 113 2.99 1.37 -24.92
CA TYR A 113 3.97 2.45 -24.81
C TYR A 113 5.41 1.93 -24.76
N LEU A 114 5.70 1.00 -23.83
CA LEU A 114 7.04 0.46 -23.63
C LEU A 114 7.37 -0.72 -24.56
N ASN A 115 6.34 -1.47 -24.99
CA ASN A 115 6.46 -2.74 -25.72
C ASN A 115 7.41 -3.76 -25.04
N TYR A 116 7.45 -3.71 -23.70
CA TYR A 116 8.31 -4.56 -22.88
C TYR A 116 7.53 -5.02 -21.66
N MET A 117 7.18 -6.32 -21.64
CA MET A 117 6.34 -6.88 -20.58
C MET A 117 7.10 -7.11 -19.27
N GLY A 118 8.44 -7.06 -19.25
CA GLY A 118 9.20 -7.21 -18.01
C GLY A 118 8.87 -6.12 -16.98
N ALA A 119 8.65 -4.88 -17.45
CA ALA A 119 8.23 -3.77 -16.60
C ALA A 119 6.84 -4.03 -15.98
N PHE A 120 5.92 -4.63 -16.74
CA PHE A 120 4.61 -5.03 -16.22
C PHE A 120 4.73 -6.05 -15.09
N TYR A 121 5.47 -7.13 -15.31
CA TYR A 121 5.63 -8.18 -14.29
C TYR A 121 6.29 -7.66 -13.02
N SER A 122 7.29 -6.77 -13.14
CA SER A 122 7.94 -6.13 -11.99
C SER A 122 6.97 -5.28 -11.18
N THR A 123 6.18 -4.43 -11.84
CA THR A 123 5.22 -3.56 -11.16
C THR A 123 4.10 -4.37 -10.51
N VAL A 124 3.57 -5.38 -11.20
CA VAL A 124 2.52 -6.26 -10.64
C VAL A 124 3.05 -7.05 -9.44
N ALA A 125 4.28 -7.58 -9.52
CA ALA A 125 4.90 -8.28 -8.39
C ALA A 125 4.99 -7.37 -7.15
N GLY A 126 5.49 -6.14 -7.31
CA GLY A 126 5.56 -5.15 -6.22
C GLY A 126 4.19 -4.81 -5.64
N LEU A 127 3.18 -4.59 -6.50
CA LEU A 127 1.81 -4.33 -6.08
C LEU A 127 1.22 -5.52 -5.30
N THR A 128 1.41 -6.74 -5.79
CA THR A 128 0.93 -7.95 -5.11
C THR A 128 1.61 -8.15 -3.75
N ALA A 129 2.91 -7.86 -3.64
CA ALA A 129 3.62 -7.92 -2.38
C ALA A 129 3.02 -6.92 -1.36
N GLY A 130 2.75 -5.67 -1.77
CA GLY A 130 2.10 -4.68 -0.92
C GLY A 130 0.71 -5.12 -0.43
N VAL A 131 -0.09 -5.74 -1.30
CA VAL A 131 -1.39 -6.32 -0.93
C VAL A 131 -1.24 -7.44 0.08
N LEU A 132 -0.27 -8.36 -0.13
CA LEU A 132 -0.01 -9.47 0.78
C LEU A 132 0.43 -8.99 2.17
N ILE A 133 1.31 -8.00 2.24
CA ILE A 133 1.71 -7.37 3.50
C ILE A 133 0.47 -6.79 4.21
N GLY A 134 -0.38 -6.06 3.49
CA GLY A 134 -1.62 -5.51 4.07
C GLY A 134 -2.57 -6.58 4.63
N PHE A 135 -2.74 -7.70 3.92
CA PHE A 135 -3.54 -8.84 4.40
C PHE A 135 -2.90 -9.55 5.59
N SER A 136 -1.58 -9.70 5.58
CA SER A 136 -0.81 -10.29 6.68
C SER A 136 -0.99 -9.45 7.95
N THR A 137 -0.75 -8.13 7.87
CA THR A 137 -0.94 -7.20 8.99
C THR A 137 -2.36 -7.28 9.54
N ASN A 138 -3.38 -7.27 8.67
CA ASN A 138 -4.78 -7.39 9.08
C ASN A 138 -5.08 -8.72 9.82
N TYR A 139 -4.45 -9.83 9.41
CA TYR A 139 -4.57 -11.10 10.12
C TYR A 139 -4.04 -10.99 11.56
N TYR A 140 -2.86 -10.40 11.74
CA TYR A 140 -2.24 -10.29 13.06
C TYR A 140 -2.91 -9.25 13.96
N THR A 141 -3.48 -8.18 13.39
CA THR A 141 -4.13 -7.12 14.18
C THR A 141 -5.58 -7.43 14.58
N ILE A 142 -6.32 -8.23 13.79
CA ILE A 142 -7.78 -8.40 14.02
C ILE A 142 -8.17 -9.83 14.43
N LYS A 143 -7.39 -10.85 14.06
CA LYS A 143 -7.82 -12.25 14.17
C LYS A 143 -7.23 -12.96 15.39
N ARG A 144 -6.90 -14.25 15.24
CA ARG A 144 -6.50 -15.15 16.34
C ARG A 144 -5.39 -14.60 17.24
N PRO A 145 -4.33 -13.95 16.71
CA PRO A 145 -3.22 -13.50 17.56
C PRO A 145 -3.65 -12.46 18.60
N ILE A 146 -4.50 -11.50 18.21
CA ILE A 146 -4.99 -10.47 19.12
C ILE A 146 -5.93 -11.03 20.20
N ARG A 147 -6.71 -12.07 19.88
CA ARG A 147 -7.60 -12.74 20.85
C ARG A 147 -6.81 -13.46 21.94
N ILE A 148 -5.71 -14.12 21.57
CA ILE A 148 -4.83 -14.81 22.53
C ILE A 148 -4.22 -13.80 23.52
N ILE A 149 -3.80 -12.62 23.05
CA ILE A 149 -3.28 -11.55 23.92
C ILE A 149 -4.38 -11.00 24.84
N SER A 150 -5.58 -10.76 24.29
CA SER A 150 -6.77 -10.33 25.04
C SER A 150 -7.12 -11.31 26.16
N ASP A 151 -7.20 -12.60 25.85
CA ASP A 151 -7.58 -13.63 26.82
C ASP A 151 -6.49 -13.81 27.89
N SER A 152 -5.22 -13.63 27.52
CA SER A 152 -4.09 -13.63 28.46
C SER A 152 -4.13 -12.44 29.42
N ALA A 153 -4.75 -11.31 29.04
CA ALA A 153 -4.86 -10.14 29.91
C ALA A 153 -5.75 -10.38 31.15
N ILE A 154 -6.65 -11.35 31.09
CA ILE A 154 -7.49 -11.76 32.22
C ILE A 154 -6.63 -12.36 33.35
N THR A 155 -5.51 -13.00 33.00
CA THR A 155 -4.58 -13.63 33.96
C THR A 155 -3.56 -12.66 34.58
N GLY A 156 -3.56 -11.39 34.16
CA GLY A 156 -2.76 -10.32 34.76
C GLY A 156 -2.02 -9.46 33.73
N PRO A 157 -1.72 -8.19 34.04
CA PRO A 157 -1.09 -7.27 33.08
C PRO A 157 0.33 -7.69 32.67
N ALA A 158 1.05 -8.44 33.51
CA ALA A 158 2.39 -8.93 33.20
C ALA A 158 2.41 -10.00 32.09
N VAL A 159 1.37 -10.82 31.99
CA VAL A 159 1.29 -11.93 31.02
C VAL A 159 0.79 -11.45 29.65
N SER A 160 -0.10 -10.47 29.60
CA SER A 160 -0.42 -9.78 28.34
C SER A 160 0.74 -8.93 27.82
N PHE A 161 1.50 -8.25 28.71
CA PHE A 161 2.69 -7.52 28.30
C PHE A 161 3.78 -8.44 27.73
N ASN A 162 4.03 -9.60 28.35
CA ASN A 162 5.00 -10.59 27.85
C ASN A 162 4.52 -11.34 26.59
N GLY A 163 3.21 -11.39 26.34
CA GLY A 163 2.64 -11.96 25.11
C GLY A 163 2.87 -11.10 23.87
N SER A 164 2.80 -9.77 23.98
CA SER A 164 3.02 -8.83 22.85
C SER A 164 4.37 -8.99 22.12
N PRO A 165 5.54 -9.09 22.80
CA PRO A 165 6.82 -9.26 22.13
C PRO A 165 7.05 -10.66 21.53
N THR A 166 6.20 -11.66 21.79
CA THR A 166 6.28 -12.97 21.10
C THR A 166 5.51 -12.99 19.78
N VAL A 167 4.48 -12.16 19.63
CA VAL A 167 3.70 -12.03 18.38
C VAL A 167 4.37 -11.07 17.39
N SER A 168 5.07 -10.05 17.88
CA SER A 168 5.79 -9.06 17.05
C SER A 168 6.84 -9.66 16.08
N PRO A 169 7.78 -10.55 16.49
CA PRO A 169 8.76 -11.13 15.59
C PRO A 169 8.15 -12.10 14.55
N ILE A 170 7.02 -12.74 14.88
CA ILE A 170 6.27 -13.61 13.93
C ILE A 170 5.59 -12.75 12.85
N THR A 171 5.18 -11.53 13.21
CA THR A 171 4.62 -10.56 12.27
C THR A 171 5.71 -9.99 11.35
N LEU A 172 6.94 -9.84 11.85
CA LEU A 172 8.08 -9.27 11.11
C LEU A 172 8.75 -10.26 10.14
N ALA A 173 8.51 -11.56 10.32
CA ALA A 173 9.10 -12.64 9.51
C ALA A 173 8.34 -12.95 8.20
N LEU A 174 7.20 -12.29 7.96
CA LEU A 174 6.33 -12.44 6.78
C LEU A 174 6.39 -11.19 5.90
#